data_AF-A0A285PSU0-F1
#
_entry.id   AF-A0A285PSU0-F1
#
_cell.length_a   1.000
_cell.length_b   1.000
_cell.length_c   1.000
_cell.angle_alpha   90.00
_cell.angle_beta   90.00
_cell.angle_gamma   90.00
#
_symmetry.space_group_name_H-M   'P 1'
#
loop_
_entity.id
_entity.type
_entity.pdbx_description
1 polymer ?
#
loop_
_entity_poly.entity_id
_entity_poly.type
_entity_poly.pdbx_seq_one_letter_code
_entity_poly.pdbx_strand_id
1 'polypeptide(L)'
;MGRDKTFLIRFTEEEFALLEEYAEKDAATHTKKTKEKNISAYIRKCIFSSARQPWELKKELKELSYQVRKIGVNINQAVTKINSGYGSPSDIRMLQQCLADVENRVKGVEMQIEKNYGDNETHAHQSG
;
A
#
# COMPACT_ATOMS: atom_id res chain seq x y z
N MET A 1 14.14 18.14 24.87
CA MET A 1 14.69 17.03 25.68
C MET A 1 15.61 16.20 24.79
N GLY A 2 16.82 15.89 25.26
CA GLY A 2 17.74 14.99 24.55
C GLY A 2 17.30 13.53 24.68
N ARG A 3 17.93 12.64 23.91
CA ARG A 3 17.75 11.18 24.04
C ARG A 3 18.82 10.67 24.99
N ASP A 4 18.44 10.27 26.21
CA ASP A 4 19.33 9.93 27.34
C ASP A 4 19.32 8.44 27.73
N LYS A 5 18.42 7.65 27.13
CA LYS A 5 18.33 6.19 27.36
C LYS A 5 18.98 5.42 26.21
N THR A 6 19.78 4.42 26.57
CA THR A 6 20.47 3.51 25.64
C THR A 6 19.98 2.08 25.84
N PHE A 7 19.80 1.34 24.75
CA PHE A 7 19.51 -0.09 24.76
C PHE A 7 20.51 -0.81 23.84
N LEU A 8 20.90 -2.03 24.20
CA LEU A 8 21.78 -2.88 23.40
C LEU A 8 20.93 -3.94 22.70
N ILE A 9 21.12 -4.11 21.40
CA ILE A 9 20.55 -5.21 20.61
C ILE A 9 21.71 -6.02 20.03
N ARG A 10 21.59 -7.34 20.06
CA ARG A 10 22.52 -8.25 19.38
C ARG A 10 21.88 -8.69 18.07
N PHE A 11 22.67 -8.68 17.00
CA PHE A 11 22.30 -9.12 15.67
C PHE A 11 23.28 -10.19 15.20
N THR A 12 22.83 -11.11 14.36
CA THR A 12 23.77 -11.86 13.50
C THR A 12 24.37 -10.93 12.44
N GLU A 13 25.41 -11.37 11.74
CA GLU A 13 25.99 -10.58 10.65
C GLU A 13 24.98 -10.33 9.53
N GLU A 14 24.15 -11.34 9.20
CA GLU A 14 23.12 -11.24 8.16
C GLU A 14 22.01 -10.27 8.57
N GLU A 15 21.57 -10.32 9.83
CA GLU A 15 20.56 -9.40 10.35
C GLU A 15 21.06 -7.95 10.33
N PHE A 16 22.33 -7.74 10.69
CA PHE A 16 22.92 -6.41 10.71
C PHE A 16 23.11 -5.85 9.29
N ALA A 17 23.56 -6.67 8.34
CA ALA A 17 23.68 -6.27 6.93
C ALA A 17 22.33 -5.85 6.33
N LEU A 18 21.26 -6.59 6.63
CA LEU A 18 19.90 -6.23 6.22
C LEU A 18 19.45 -4.91 6.83
N LEU A 19 19.71 -4.71 8.13
CA LEU A 19 19.40 -3.47 8.82
C LEU A 19 20.13 -2.27 8.21
N GLU A 20 21.40 -2.45 7.83
CA GLU A 20 22.18 -1.44 7.14
C GLU A 20 21.62 -1.11 5.75
N GLU A 21 21.27 -2.13 4.97
CA GLU A 21 20.64 -1.95 3.65
C GLU A 21 19.33 -1.17 3.76
N TYR A 22 18.48 -1.52 4.74
CA TYR A 22 17.20 -0.85 4.94
C TYR A 22 17.37 0.61 5.41
N ALA A 23 18.33 0.87 6.28
CA ALA A 23 18.62 2.24 6.72
C ALA A 23 19.24 3.10 5.61
N GLU A 24 20.02 2.50 4.72
CA GLU A 24 20.58 3.19 3.54
C GLU A 24 19.46 3.64 2.60
N LYS A 25 18.46 2.78 2.36
CA LYS A 25 17.32 3.11 1.49
C LYS A 25 16.38 4.17 2.08
N ASP A 26 16.38 4.37 3.39
CA ASP A 26 15.51 5.35 4.06
C ASP A 26 16.17 6.72 4.24
N ALA A 27 16.24 7.49 3.15
CA ALA A 27 16.86 8.81 3.12
C ALA A 27 16.29 9.81 4.15
N ALA A 28 15.04 9.64 4.58
CA ALA A 28 14.43 10.48 5.60
C ALA A 28 15.08 10.32 6.98
N THR A 29 15.80 9.21 7.19
CA THR A 29 16.46 8.90 8.47
C THR A 29 17.94 9.26 8.48
N HIS A 30 18.53 9.58 7.32
CA HIS A 30 19.95 9.88 7.17
C HIS A 30 20.42 11.07 8.02
N THR A 31 21.72 11.13 8.28
CA THR A 31 22.29 12.28 9.00
C THR A 31 22.10 13.56 8.17
N LYS A 32 21.83 14.68 8.86
CA LYS A 32 21.60 15.97 8.18
C LYS A 32 22.86 16.51 7.48
N LYS A 33 24.05 16.16 7.98
CA LYS A 33 25.33 16.72 7.54
C LYS A 33 26.00 15.88 6.45
N THR A 34 26.13 14.57 6.67
CA THR A 34 26.86 13.67 5.76
C THR A 34 25.94 12.93 4.81
N LYS A 35 24.62 12.94 5.05
CA LYS A 35 23.62 12.17 4.28
C LYS A 35 23.91 10.66 4.29
N GLU A 36 24.61 10.19 5.31
CA GLU A 36 24.86 8.77 5.53
C GLU A 36 23.71 8.13 6.31
N LYS A 37 23.54 6.81 6.13
CA LYS A 37 22.58 6.02 6.89
C LYS A 37 22.73 6.22 8.40
N ASN A 38 21.60 6.37 9.07
CA ASN A 38 21.55 6.45 10.52
C ASN A 38 20.66 5.34 11.07
N ILE A 39 21.30 4.24 11.45
CA ILE A 39 20.66 3.04 11.98
C ILE A 39 19.74 3.37 13.16
N SER A 40 20.20 4.22 14.08
CA SER A 40 19.40 4.60 15.25
C SER A 40 18.16 5.41 14.89
N ALA A 41 18.24 6.26 13.88
CA ALA A 41 17.08 7.02 13.39
C ALA A 41 16.10 6.10 12.65
N TYR A 42 16.62 5.18 11.84
CA TYR A 42 15.84 4.17 11.15
C TYR A 42 15.06 3.27 12.12
N ILE A 43 15.72 2.62 13.08
CA ILE A 43 15.07 1.78 14.09
C ILE A 43 13.96 2.54 14.82
N ARG A 44 14.21 3.78 15.23
CA ARG A 44 13.20 4.61 15.91
C ARG A 44 12.01 4.92 15.00
N LYS A 45 12.25 5.19 13.71
CA LYS A 45 11.16 5.38 12.75
C LYS A 45 10.36 4.09 12.58
N CYS A 46 11.00 2.92 12.54
CA CYS A 46 10.28 1.64 12.46
C CYS A 46 9.38 1.40 13.68
N ILE A 47 9.84 1.73 14.88
CA ILE A 47 9.11 1.48 16.14
C ILE A 47 8.02 2.54 16.39
N PHE A 48 8.31 3.81 16.08
CA PHE A 48 7.48 4.95 16.50
C PHE A 48 6.84 5.72 15.34
N SER A 49 7.05 5.34 14.08
CA SER A 49 6.27 5.94 12.99
C SER A 49 4.82 5.47 13.11
N SER A 50 3.92 6.43 13.26
CA SER A 50 2.46 6.21 13.28
C SER A 50 1.92 5.54 12.01
N ALA A 51 2.76 5.38 10.98
CA ALA A 51 2.42 4.93 9.63
C ALA A 51 2.23 3.40 9.48
N ARG A 52 2.57 2.60 10.49
CA ARG A 52 2.29 1.15 10.49
C ARG A 52 1.45 0.80 11.70
N GLN A 53 0.16 1.09 11.61
CA GLN A 53 -0.83 0.37 12.37
C GLN A 53 -1.36 -0.77 11.49
N PRO A 54 -0.86 -2.02 11.66
CA PRO A 54 -1.27 -3.16 10.81
C PRO A 54 -2.79 -3.40 10.81
N TRP A 55 -3.48 -2.93 11.85
CA TRP A 55 -4.93 -3.02 11.96
C TRP A 55 -5.67 -2.09 11.00
N GLU A 56 -5.12 -0.90 10.69
CA GLU A 56 -5.71 0.04 9.72
C GLU A 56 -5.61 -0.55 8.31
N LEU A 57 -4.42 -1.03 7.93
CA LEU A 57 -4.20 -1.70 6.64
C LEU A 57 -5.09 -2.95 6.51
N LYS A 58 -5.21 -3.75 7.57
CA LYS A 58 -6.09 -4.94 7.57
C LYS A 58 -7.57 -4.55 7.43
N LYS A 59 -7.99 -3.43 8.01
CA LYS A 59 -9.36 -2.90 7.88
C LYS A 59 -9.61 -2.40 6.47
N GLU A 60 -8.69 -1.64 5.88
CA GLU A 60 -8.77 -1.16 4.50
C GLU A 60 -8.80 -2.31 3.51
N LEU A 61 -7.95 -3.34 3.69
CA LEU A 61 -7.93 -4.53 2.85
C LEU A 61 -9.23 -5.33 2.95
N LYS A 62 -9.81 -5.44 4.16
CA LYS A 62 -11.11 -6.10 4.36
C LYS A 62 -12.24 -5.34 3.69
N GLU A 63 -12.22 -4.01 3.75
CA GLU A 63 -13.19 -3.16 3.07
C GLU A 63 -13.06 -3.30 1.55
N LEU A 64 -11.84 -3.29 1.02
CA LEU A 64 -11.58 -3.51 -0.41
C LEU A 64 -12.11 -4.87 -0.88
N SER A 65 -11.79 -5.95 -0.14
CA SER A 65 -12.29 -7.29 -0.42
C SER A 65 -13.83 -7.36 -0.43
N TYR A 66 -14.46 -6.65 0.49
CA TYR A 66 -15.93 -6.54 0.55
C TYR A 66 -16.50 -5.85 -0.68
N GLN A 67 -15.88 -4.76 -1.16
CA GLN A 67 -16.32 -4.07 -2.36
C GLN A 67 -16.15 -4.95 -3.61
N VAL A 68 -15.04 -5.67 -3.73
CA VAL A 68 -14.82 -6.64 -4.83
C VAL A 68 -15.90 -7.73 -4.83
N ARG A 69 -16.31 -8.23 -3.65
CA ARG A 69 -17.40 -9.20 -3.55
C ARG A 69 -18.73 -8.64 -4.08
N LYS A 70 -19.08 -7.39 -3.78
CA LYS A 70 -20.31 -6.76 -4.31
C LYS A 70 -20.28 -6.66 -5.83
N ILE A 71 -19.11 -6.37 -6.41
CA ILE A 71 -18.92 -6.31 -7.86
C ILE A 71 -19.23 -7.66 -8.49
N GLY A 72 -18.66 -8.74 -7.93
CA GLY A 72 -18.94 -10.10 -8.40
C GLY A 72 -20.44 -10.45 -8.32
N VAL A 73 -21.13 -10.03 -7.26
CA VAL A 73 -22.58 -10.22 -7.11
C VAL A 73 -23.36 -9.45 -8.19
N ASN A 74 -23.03 -8.19 -8.43
CA ASN A 74 -23.70 -7.37 -9.46
C ASN A 74 -23.50 -7.95 -10.87
N ILE A 75 -22.29 -8.41 -11.19
CA ILE A 75 -21.99 -9.09 -12.45
C ILE A 75 -22.82 -10.38 -12.58
N ASN A 76 -22.87 -11.20 -11.53
CA ASN A 76 -23.60 -12.47 -11.57
C ASN A 76 -25.12 -12.25 -11.75
N GLN A 77 -25.68 -11.22 -11.12
CA GLN A 77 -27.09 -10.83 -11.31
C GLN A 77 -27.36 -10.40 -12.75
N ALA A 78 -26.48 -9.60 -13.33
CA ALA A 78 -26.55 -9.16 -14.71
C ALA A 78 -26.49 -10.32 -15.71
N VAL A 79 -25.54 -11.24 -15.54
CA VAL A 79 -25.42 -12.44 -16.36
C VAL A 79 -26.67 -13.31 -16.23
N THR A 80 -27.20 -13.48 -15.02
CA THR A 80 -28.43 -14.26 -14.78
C THR A 80 -29.63 -13.64 -15.52
N LYS A 81 -29.78 -12.31 -15.50
CA LYS A 81 -30.84 -11.61 -16.26
C LYS A 81 -30.70 -11.79 -17.76
N ILE A 82 -29.48 -11.62 -18.30
CA ILE A 82 -29.20 -11.83 -19.73
C ILE A 82 -29.51 -13.28 -20.12
N ASN A 83 -29.03 -14.25 -19.35
CA ASN A 83 -29.22 -15.68 -19.61
C ASN A 83 -30.69 -16.12 -19.45
N SER A 84 -31.49 -15.40 -18.68
CA SER A 84 -32.93 -15.67 -18.54
C SER A 84 -33.79 -15.20 -19.73
N GLY A 85 -33.19 -14.57 -20.74
CA GLY A 85 -33.91 -14.10 -21.95
C GLY A 85 -34.66 -12.76 -21.78
N TYR A 86 -34.59 -12.13 -20.61
CA TYR A 86 -35.22 -10.83 -20.31
C TYR A 86 -34.26 -9.63 -20.44
N GLY A 87 -33.22 -9.72 -21.27
CA GLY A 87 -32.25 -8.65 -21.45
C GLY A 87 -32.85 -7.42 -22.14
N SER A 88 -33.31 -6.43 -21.37
CA SER A 88 -33.74 -5.15 -21.91
C SER A 88 -32.54 -4.23 -22.18
N PRO A 89 -32.59 -3.31 -23.16
CA PRO A 89 -31.60 -2.24 -23.32
C PRO A 89 -31.36 -1.43 -22.03
N SER A 90 -32.34 -1.39 -21.12
CA SER A 90 -32.17 -0.80 -19.79
C SER A 90 -31.23 -1.59 -18.88
N ASP A 91 -31.27 -2.93 -18.92
CA ASP A 91 -30.38 -3.78 -18.12
C ASP A 91 -28.93 -3.66 -18.60
N ILE A 92 -28.72 -3.54 -19.92
CA ILE A 92 -27.40 -3.29 -20.51
C ILE A 92 -26.85 -1.92 -20.06
N ARG A 93 -27.68 -0.87 -20.08
CA ARG A 93 -27.29 0.46 -19.58
C ARG A 93 -26.96 0.45 -18.09
N MET A 94 -27.77 -0.24 -17.28
CA MET A 94 -27.51 -0.39 -15.84
C MET A 94 -26.19 -1.12 -15.57
N LEU A 95 -25.89 -2.15 -16.37
CA LEU A 95 -24.62 -2.87 -16.35
C LEU A 95 -23.42 -1.98 -16.69
N GLN A 96 -23.52 -1.21 -17.77
CA GLN A 96 -22.48 -0.27 -18.18
C GLN A 96 -22.21 0.77 -17.09
N GLN A 97 -23.26 1.25 -16.43
CA GLN A 97 -23.12 2.22 -15.34
C GLN A 97 -22.50 1.60 -14.09
N CYS A 98 -22.92 0.40 -13.69
CA CYS A 98 -22.25 -0.36 -12.63
C CYS A 98 -20.77 -0.61 -12.94
N LEU A 99 -20.41 -0.88 -14.21
CA LEU A 99 -19.02 -1.08 -14.62
C LEU A 99 -18.21 0.21 -14.49
N ALA A 100 -18.77 1.35 -14.91
CA ALA A 100 -18.13 2.66 -14.79
C ALA A 100 -17.90 3.05 -13.32
N ASP A 101 -18.87 2.77 -12.44
CA ASP A 101 -18.74 3.01 -10.99
C ASP A 101 -17.63 2.15 -10.37
N VAL A 102 -17.48 0.91 -10.83
CA VAL A 102 -16.37 0.04 -10.42
C VAL A 102 -15.03 0.60 -10.88
N GLU A 103 -14.91 0.99 -12.14
CA GLU A 103 -13.69 1.56 -12.71
C GLU A 103 -13.25 2.81 -11.94
N ASN A 104 -14.19 3.70 -11.62
CA ASN A 104 -13.91 4.92 -10.84
C ASN A 104 -13.43 4.60 -9.42
N ARG A 105 -14.03 3.59 -8.77
CA ARG A 105 -13.63 3.19 -7.40
C ARG A 105 -12.26 2.51 -7.39
N VAL A 106 -11.93 1.73 -8.41
CA VAL A 106 -10.59 1.13 -8.56
C VAL A 106 -9.53 2.21 -8.75
N LYS A 107 -9.76 3.18 -9.65
CA LYS A 107 -8.86 4.34 -9.82
C LYS A 107 -8.67 5.14 -8.53
N GLY A 108 -9.74 5.28 -7.74
CA GLY A 108 -9.69 5.92 -6.43
C GLY A 108 -8.80 5.18 -5.42
N VAL A 109 -8.81 3.84 -5.46
CA VAL A 109 -7.94 3.01 -4.63
C VAL A 109 -6.49 3.07 -5.13
N GLU A 110 -6.26 3.01 -6.43
CA GLU A 110 -4.92 3.19 -7.03
C GLU A 110 -4.29 4.52 -6.60
N MET A 111 -5.01 5.64 -6.73
CA MET A 111 -4.52 6.96 -6.28
C MET A 111 -4.22 7.00 -4.77
N GLN A 112 -5.03 6.32 -3.94
CA GLN A 112 -4.76 6.26 -2.49
C GLN A 112 -3.55 5.41 -2.16
N ILE A 113 -3.34 4.31 -2.90
CA ILE A 113 -2.15 3.48 -2.77
C ILE A 113 -0.91 4.26 -3.22
N GLU A 114 -0.93 4.92 -4.38
CA GLU A 114 0.17 5.78 -4.85
C GLU A 114 0.49 6.90 -3.87
N LYS A 115 -0.53 7.56 -3.31
CA LYS A 115 -0.31 8.62 -2.31
C LYS A 115 0.32 8.09 -1.02
N ASN A 116 -0.04 6.88 -0.60
CA ASN A 116 0.40 6.31 0.68
C ASN A 116 1.68 5.47 0.56
N TYR A 117 2.00 4.97 -0.65
CA TYR A 117 3.06 3.99 -0.89
C TYR A 117 3.89 4.25 -2.17
N GLY A 118 3.51 5.21 -3.02
CA GLY A 118 4.12 5.48 -4.33
C GLY A 118 5.47 6.19 -4.29
N ASP A 119 5.92 6.67 -3.13
CA ASP A 119 7.29 7.19 -2.93
C ASP A 119 8.36 6.08 -2.81
N ASN A 120 8.11 4.91 -3.40
CA ASN A 120 9.06 3.78 -3.46
C ASN A 120 9.24 3.25 -4.89
N GLU A 121 9.56 4.11 -5.86
CA GLU A 121 10.18 3.67 -7.13
C GLU A 121 11.56 4.35 -7.28
N THR A 122 12.61 3.62 -6.94
CA THR A 122 13.54 2.99 -7.91
C THR A 122 14.35 3.98 -8.73
N HIS A 123 15.50 4.40 -8.18
CA HIS A 123 16.66 4.68 -9.02
C HIS A 123 17.25 3.34 -9.47
N ALA A 124 16.67 2.78 -10.52
CA ALA A 124 17.31 1.74 -11.30
C ALA A 124 18.60 2.32 -11.90
N HIS A 125 19.70 1.62 -11.64
CA HIS A 125 21.00 1.87 -12.24
C HIS A 125 20.90 1.97 -13.77
N GLN A 126 21.34 3.09 -14.35
CA GLN A 126 21.92 3.10 -15.68
C GLN A 126 23.43 3.26 -15.51
N SER A 127 24.12 2.12 -15.58
CA SER A 127 25.56 2.08 -15.86
C SER A 127 25.74 1.93 -17.36
N GLY A 128 26.34 2.95 -17.96
CA GLY A 128 26.82 3.01 -19.33
C GLY A 128 27.76 4.19 -19.43
#